data_AF-A0AAN8THK3-F1
#
_entry.id   AF-A0AAN8THK3-F1
#
_cell.length_a   1.000
_cell.length_b   1.000
_cell.length_c   1.000
_cell.angle_alpha   90.00
_cell.angle_beta   90.00
_cell.angle_gamma   90.00
#
_symmetry.space_group_name_H-M   'P 1'
#
loop_
_entity.id
_entity.type
_entity.pdbx_description
1 polymer ?
#
loop_
_entity_poly.entity_id
_entity_poly.type
_entity_poly.pdbx_seq_one_letter_code
_entity_poly.pdbx_strand_id
1 'polypeptide(L)'
;MALNNGLRSCASKLITSSESIFSKTVKREFHSTGVKRMGGHGHDEPFYLHAKHMYNLDRMSNQKLKMTLGVWSAVAIGVIVPVYAVVFQQKKTASG
;
A
#
# COMPACT_ATOMS: atom_id res chain seq x y z
N MET A 1 -0.05 45.00 -6.01
CA MET A 1 0.75 44.22 -5.03
C MET A 1 0.62 44.87 -3.67
N ALA A 2 0.04 44.17 -2.69
CA ALA A 2 -0.04 44.62 -1.31
C ALA A 2 0.25 43.41 -0.41
N LEU A 3 1.44 43.40 0.18
CA LEU A 3 1.95 42.37 1.08
C LEU A 3 1.81 42.90 2.52
N ASN A 4 0.91 42.33 3.31
CA ASN A 4 0.82 42.63 4.74
C ASN A 4 1.51 41.53 5.55
N ASN A 5 2.53 41.95 6.30
CA ASN A 5 3.28 41.13 7.24
C ASN A 5 2.51 41.03 8.56
N GLY A 6 2.40 39.82 9.13
CA GLY A 6 1.75 39.66 10.43
C GLY A 6 1.88 38.28 11.09
N LEU A 7 2.94 37.51 10.82
CA LEU A 7 3.23 36.28 11.56
C LEU A 7 3.90 36.62 12.91
N ARG A 8 3.09 36.90 13.93
CA ARG A 8 3.50 36.90 15.34
C ARG A 8 2.32 36.48 16.21
N SER A 9 2.35 35.24 16.71
CA SER A 9 2.23 34.93 18.14
C SER A 9 1.91 33.44 18.32
N CYS A 10 2.92 32.69 18.73
CA CYS A 10 2.78 31.35 19.27
C CYS A 10 2.21 31.43 20.70
N ALA A 11 1.53 30.36 21.12
CA ALA A 11 1.38 29.95 22.52
C ALA A 11 0.68 30.93 23.47
N SER A 12 -0.66 30.92 23.49
CA SER A 12 -1.38 31.10 24.75
C SER A 12 -2.82 30.60 24.63
N LYS A 13 -3.09 29.51 25.36
CA LYS A 13 -4.38 29.04 25.92
C LYS A 13 -4.45 27.52 25.85
N LEU A 14 -3.49 26.90 26.54
CA LEU A 14 -3.76 25.65 27.24
C LEU A 14 -4.58 26.00 28.49
N ILE A 15 -5.46 25.08 28.85
CA ILE A 15 -6.18 24.90 30.13
C ILE A 15 -7.62 25.46 30.16
N THR A 16 -8.53 24.54 30.52
CA THR A 16 -9.98 24.65 30.83
C THR A 16 -10.87 24.32 29.62
N SER A 17 -11.67 23.24 29.56
CA SER A 17 -12.25 22.35 30.57
C SER A 17 -12.79 21.06 29.91
N SER A 18 -12.79 19.98 30.70
CA SER A 18 -13.30 18.63 30.45
C SER A 18 -14.73 18.56 29.91
N GLU A 19 -14.98 17.70 28.92
CA GLU A 19 -16.19 16.86 28.84
C GLU A 19 -15.91 15.67 27.90
N SER A 20 -15.94 14.48 28.51
CA SER A 20 -16.22 13.15 27.96
C SER A 20 -16.22 12.92 26.42
N ILE A 21 -15.08 12.51 25.86
CA ILE A 21 -15.08 11.75 24.59
C ILE A 21 -14.24 10.49 24.76
N PHE A 22 -14.96 9.41 25.07
CA PHE A 22 -14.64 8.03 24.69
C PHE A 22 -13.19 7.59 24.95
N SER A 23 -12.95 7.00 26.13
CA SER A 23 -11.78 6.15 26.38
C SER A 23 -11.82 4.92 25.49
N LYS A 24 -11.48 5.07 24.21
CA LYS A 24 -11.06 3.95 23.39
C LYS A 24 -9.72 3.54 23.98
N THR A 25 -9.71 2.43 24.72
CA THR A 25 -8.47 1.80 25.15
C THR A 25 -7.71 1.43 23.87
N VAL A 26 -6.78 2.29 23.46
CA VAL A 26 -5.87 1.96 22.39
C VAL A 26 -4.95 0.92 23.00
N LYS A 27 -5.20 -0.35 22.67
CA LYS A 27 -4.24 -1.42 22.91
C LYS A 27 -3.00 -1.09 22.08
N ARG A 28 -2.12 -0.23 22.60
CA ARG A 28 -0.74 -0.11 22.13
C ARG A 28 -0.04 -1.36 22.63
N GLU A 29 -0.26 -2.44 21.89
CA GLU A 29 0.51 -3.67 22.02
C GLU A 29 1.95 -3.30 21.65
N PHE A 30 2.80 -3.15 22.67
CA PHE A 30 4.23 -3.06 22.47
C PHE A 30 4.66 -4.38 21.86
N HIS A 31 4.89 -4.38 20.55
CA HIS A 31 5.52 -5.49 19.87
C HIS A 31 6.96 -5.55 20.36
N SER A 32 7.17 -6.25 21.47
CA SER A 32 8.49 -6.61 21.94
C SER A 32 9.06 -7.55 20.88
N THR A 33 9.92 -7.02 20.00
CA THR A 33 10.77 -7.86 19.15
C THR A 33 11.77 -8.55 20.09
N GLY A 34 11.30 -9.59 20.76
CA GLY A 34 12.17 -10.48 21.52
C GLY A 34 13.22 -11.00 20.56
N VAL A 35 14.49 -10.72 20.87
CA VAL A 35 15.65 -11.32 20.21
C VAL A 35 15.38 -12.83 20.07
N LYS A 36 15.18 -13.28 18.83
CA LYS A 36 15.02 -14.69 18.52
C LYS A 36 16.34 -15.37 18.89
N ARG A 37 16.27 -16.23 19.91
CA ARG A 37 17.40 -17.04 20.39
C ARG A 37 17.99 -17.79 19.18
N MET A 38 19.26 -17.52 18.91
CA MET A 38 20.06 -18.27 17.95
C MET A 38 20.39 -19.63 18.60
N GLY A 39 19.79 -20.72 18.12
CA GLY A 39 20.12 -22.05 18.59
C GLY A 39 19.12 -23.11 18.14
N GLY A 40 19.62 -24.10 17.40
CA GLY A 40 19.00 -25.43 17.31
C GLY A 40 18.57 -25.86 15.90
N HIS A 41 19.45 -26.62 15.24
CA HIS A 41 19.21 -27.70 14.28
C HIS A 41 17.74 -27.95 13.84
N GLY A 42 17.38 -27.34 12.71
CA GLY A 42 16.19 -27.64 11.91
C GLY A 42 16.38 -26.94 10.56
N HIS A 43 16.46 -27.72 9.48
CA HIS A 43 16.46 -27.20 8.11
C HIS A 43 15.05 -26.65 7.77
N ASP A 44 14.59 -25.63 8.51
CA ASP A 44 13.40 -24.84 8.21
C ASP A 44 13.79 -23.59 7.39
N GLU A 45 14.74 -23.78 6.48
CA GLU A 45 15.02 -22.79 5.45
C GLU A 45 13.85 -22.79 4.45
N PRO A 46 13.25 -21.62 4.15
CA PRO A 46 12.09 -21.58 3.28
C PRO A 46 12.45 -22.20 1.93
N PHE A 47 11.60 -23.09 1.42
CA PHE A 47 11.80 -23.87 0.18
C PHE A 47 12.28 -23.02 -1.02
N TYR A 48 12.04 -21.71 -1.01
CA TYR A 48 12.46 -20.76 -2.04
C TYR A 48 13.94 -20.32 -1.94
N LEU A 49 14.58 -20.46 -0.78
CA LEU A 49 15.93 -19.94 -0.52
C LEU A 49 17.05 -20.83 -1.09
N HIS A 50 16.83 -22.15 -1.09
CA HIS A 50 17.75 -23.15 -1.64
C HIS A 50 17.11 -23.94 -2.81
N ALA A 51 16.09 -23.37 -3.46
CA ALA A 51 15.45 -24.02 -4.60
C ALA A 51 16.43 -24.17 -5.77
N LYS A 52 16.44 -25.34 -6.42
CA LYS A 52 17.21 -25.57 -7.66
C LYS A 52 16.77 -24.65 -8.80
N HIS A 53 15.50 -24.24 -8.82
CA HIS A 53 14.92 -23.35 -9.82
C HIS A 53 14.38 -22.10 -9.16
N MET A 54 14.71 -20.94 -9.73
CA MET A 54 14.32 -19.62 -9.21
C MET A 54 12.80 -19.45 -9.13
N TYR A 55 12.06 -20.04 -10.08
CA TYR A 55 10.59 -20.05 -10.05
C TYR A 55 10.08 -21.48 -9.98
N ASN A 56 9.27 -21.79 -8.97
CA ASN A 56 8.48 -23.02 -8.93
C ASN A 56 7.03 -22.72 -9.31
N LEU A 57 6.79 -22.60 -10.61
CA LEU A 57 5.49 -22.29 -11.18
C LEU A 57 4.50 -23.47 -11.10
N ASP A 58 5.01 -24.70 -11.18
CA ASP A 58 4.22 -25.94 -11.16
C ASP A 58 3.53 -26.17 -9.80
N ARG A 59 4.19 -25.75 -8.72
CA ARG A 59 3.62 -25.81 -7.37
C ARG A 59 2.53 -24.75 -7.10
N MET A 60 2.26 -23.86 -8.05
CA MET A 60 1.25 -22.81 -7.88
C MET A 60 -0.16 -23.38 -8.02
N SER A 61 -0.96 -23.31 -6.96
CA SER A 61 -2.39 -23.67 -7.05
C SER A 61 -3.11 -22.81 -8.11
N ASN A 62 -3.89 -23.48 -8.96
CA ASN A 62 -4.63 -22.89 -10.09
C ASN A 62 -3.73 -22.11 -11.07
N GLN A 63 -2.52 -22.63 -11.33
CA GLN A 63 -1.51 -21.97 -12.18
C GLN A 63 -2.05 -21.51 -13.54
N LYS A 64 -2.72 -22.41 -14.28
CA LYS A 64 -3.25 -22.09 -15.62
C LYS A 64 -4.21 -20.91 -15.56
N LEU A 65 -5.16 -20.93 -14.61
CA LEU A 65 -6.12 -19.85 -14.42
C LEU A 65 -5.43 -18.52 -14.08
N LYS A 66 -4.45 -18.54 -13.17
CA LYS A 66 -3.72 -17.32 -12.76
C LYS A 66 -2.88 -16.76 -13.90
N MET A 67 -2.22 -17.60 -14.68
CA MET A 67 -1.43 -17.17 -15.82
C MET A 67 -2.31 -16.60 -16.92
N THR A 68 -3.41 -17.27 -17.28
CA THR A 68 -4.34 -16.74 -18.29
C THR A 68 -4.97 -15.44 -17.82
N LEU A 69 -5.41 -15.35 -16.57
CA LEU A 69 -5.99 -14.13 -16.02
C LEU A 69 -4.98 -12.98 -15.99
N GLY A 70 -3.73 -13.27 -15.63
CA GLY A 70 -2.63 -12.29 -15.65
C GLY A 70 -2.38 -11.75 -17.05
N VAL A 71 -2.30 -12.62 -18.05
CA VAL A 71 -2.11 -12.23 -19.45
C VAL A 71 -3.30 -11.40 -19.96
N TRP A 72 -4.53 -11.84 -19.71
CA TRP A 72 -5.72 -11.10 -20.12
C TRP A 72 -5.81 -9.72 -19.45
N SER A 73 -5.46 -9.63 -18.17
CA SER A 73 -5.43 -8.35 -17.45
C SER A 73 -4.40 -7.40 -18.05
N ALA A 74 -3.19 -7.88 -18.33
CA ALA A 74 -2.13 -7.07 -18.94
C ALA A 74 -2.55 -6.54 -20.33
N VAL A 75 -3.14 -7.41 -21.17
CA VAL A 75 -3.67 -7.03 -22.48
C VAL A 75 -4.79 -6.02 -22.35
N ALA A 76 -5.74 -6.25 -21.44
CA ALA A 76 -6.87 -5.35 -21.21
C ALA A 76 -6.39 -3.95 -20.81
N ILE A 77 -5.43 -3.82 -19.89
CA ILE A 77 -4.86 -2.54 -19.50
C ILE A 77 -4.16 -1.87 -20.69
N GLY A 78 -3.40 -2.64 -21.46
CA GLY A 78 -2.71 -2.15 -22.67
C GLY A 78 -3.64 -1.55 -23.72
N VAL A 79 -4.88 -2.03 -23.82
CA VAL A 79 -5.88 -1.52 -24.77
C VAL A 79 -6.80 -0.45 -24.17
N ILE A 80 -7.27 -0.64 -22.93
CA ILE A 80 -8.22 0.27 -22.29
C ILE A 80 -7.61 1.66 -22.08
N VAL A 81 -6.36 1.74 -21.64
CA VAL A 81 -5.68 3.02 -21.36
C VAL A 81 -5.64 3.94 -22.60
N PRO A 82 -5.12 3.51 -23.77
CA PRO A 82 -5.08 4.38 -24.94
C PRO A 82 -6.48 4.72 -25.49
N VAL A 83 -7.44 3.78 -25.47
CA VAL A 83 -8.82 4.06 -25.89
C VAL A 83 -9.45 5.12 -25.00
N TYR A 84 -9.29 5.00 -23.69
CA TYR A 84 -9.79 5.99 -22.74
C TYR A 84 -9.13 7.35 -22.94
N ALA A 85 -7.82 7.39 -23.22
CA ALA A 85 -7.12 8.64 -23.51
C ALA A 85 -7.68 9.35 -24.74
N VAL A 86 -8.01 8.62 -25.81
CA VAL A 86 -8.64 9.19 -27.02
C VAL A 86 -10.03 9.74 -26.70
N VAL A 87 -10.88 8.96 -26.02
CA VAL A 87 -12.23 9.41 -25.62
C VAL A 87 -12.14 10.66 -24.74
N PHE A 88 -11.21 10.68 -23.78
CA PHE A 88 -11.00 11.83 -22.92
C PHE A 88 -10.58 13.08 -23.70
N GLN A 89 -9.70 12.94 -24.70
CA GLN A 89 -9.30 14.06 -25.55
C GLN A 89 -10.45 14.56 -26.43
N GLN A 90 -11.20 13.65 -27.07
CA GLN A 90 -12.36 14.04 -27.88
C GLN A 90 -13.41 14.78 -27.05
N LYS A 91 -13.66 14.35 -25.81
CA LYS A 91 -14.57 15.03 -24.89
C LYS A 91 -14.12 16.45 -24.55
N LYS A 92 -12.80 16.69 -24.43
CA LYS A 92 -12.24 18.03 -24.21
C LYS A 92 -12.35 18.93 -25.45
N THR A 93 -12.19 18.37 -26.65
CA THR A 93 -12.30 19.11 -27.91
C THR A 93 -13.75 19.45 -28.26
N ALA A 94 -14.70 18.55 -27.96
CA ALA A 94 -16.12 18.74 -28.25
C ALA A 94 -16.84 19.71 -27.29
N SER A 95 -16.24 20.04 -26.13
CA SER A 95 -16.79 20.99 -25.17
C SER A 95 -16.32 22.44 -25.39
N GLY A 96 -15.69 22.73 -26.53
CA GLY A 96 -15.26 24.07 -26.95
C GLY A 96 -16.38 24.85 -27.62
#